data_AF-A0A0C1GB08-F1
#
_entry.id   AF-A0A0C1GB08-F1
#
_cell.length_a   1.000
_cell.length_b   1.000
_cell.length_c   1.000
_cell.angle_alpha   90.00
_cell.angle_beta   90.00
_cell.angle_gamma   90.00
#
_symmetry.space_group_name_H-M   'P 1'
#
loop_
_entity.id
_entity.type
_entity.pdbx_description
1 polymer ?
#
loop_
_entity_poly.entity_id
_entity_poly.type
_entity_poly.pdbx_seq_one_letter_code
_entity_poly.pdbx_strand_id
1 'polypeptide(L)'
;MASFTLTLPLPPSVNRLYQGGGKNKRKTPQCAAWFEEAGWRMNEARAKSGYKPLTAETWYWTDVRMPENHLGDSDNRLKALHDLLHQMGATPDDRWLMGGTYMRCPDVLSGTCIVTATSIPGGIQSRAEEIRLLVERFNASCAAEDLNPINETARNGADTPEQA
;
A
#
# COMPACT_ATOMS: atom_id res chain seq x y z
N MET A 1 -9.96 1.39 1.59
CA MET A 1 -8.64 1.14 0.98
C MET A 1 -8.29 2.36 0.15
N ALA A 2 -7.13 2.96 0.37
CA ALA A 2 -6.63 4.05 -0.46
C ALA A 2 -6.11 3.48 -1.77
N SER A 3 -6.42 4.13 -2.89
CA SER A 3 -5.86 3.78 -4.19
C SER A 3 -5.67 5.02 -5.04
N PHE A 4 -4.77 4.92 -6.02
CA PHE A 4 -4.62 5.92 -7.06
C PHE A 4 -4.28 5.24 -8.38
N THR A 5 -4.63 5.89 -9.49
CA THR A 5 -4.32 5.46 -10.85
C THR A 5 -3.60 6.57 -11.59
N LEU A 6 -2.53 6.21 -12.29
CA LEU A 6 -1.69 7.13 -13.05
C LEU A 6 -1.52 6.62 -14.47
N THR A 7 -1.57 7.55 -15.44
CA THR A 7 -1.14 7.31 -16.81
C THR A 7 0.25 7.91 -16.97
N LEU A 8 1.24 7.05 -17.24
CA LEU A 8 2.65 7.41 -17.31
C LEU A 8 3.23 7.06 -18.68
N PRO A 9 4.31 7.70 -19.12
CA PRO A 9 5.03 7.27 -20.32
C PRO A 9 5.59 5.86 -20.09
N LEU A 10 5.54 5.02 -21.12
CA LEU A 10 6.06 3.66 -21.07
C LEU A 10 7.58 3.72 -20.81
N PRO A 11 8.11 2.98 -19.81
CA PRO A 11 9.55 3.00 -19.52
C PRO A 11 10.39 2.61 -20.73
N PRO A 12 11.69 2.94 -20.80
CA PRO A 12 12.67 2.30 -21.68
C PRO A 12 13.14 0.95 -21.10
N SER A 13 13.75 0.09 -21.92
CA SER A 13 13.96 -1.32 -21.49
C SER A 13 15.13 -1.38 -20.52
N VAL A 14 15.17 -2.34 -19.60
CA VAL A 14 16.26 -2.42 -18.61
C VAL A 14 17.64 -2.52 -19.25
N ASN A 15 17.76 -3.19 -20.39
CA ASN A 15 18.99 -3.22 -21.18
C ASN A 15 19.49 -1.83 -21.58
N ARG A 16 18.61 -0.83 -21.59
CA ARG A 16 18.90 0.57 -21.86
C ARG A 16 18.84 1.46 -20.60
N LEU A 17 18.44 0.95 -19.43
CA LEU A 17 18.30 1.74 -18.21
C LEU A 17 19.61 1.91 -17.45
N TYR A 18 20.44 0.86 -17.45
CA TYR A 18 21.67 0.81 -16.67
C TYR A 18 22.87 0.49 -17.55
N GLN A 19 23.93 1.28 -17.44
CA GLN A 19 25.22 1.00 -18.06
C GLN A 19 26.21 0.48 -17.01
N GLY A 20 27.00 -0.53 -17.37
CA GLY A 20 27.98 -1.18 -16.50
C GLY A 20 27.50 -2.47 -15.85
N GLY A 21 28.37 -3.09 -15.04
CA GLY A 21 28.12 -4.36 -14.34
C GLY A 21 28.29 -4.24 -12.82
N GLY A 22 27.64 -5.15 -12.08
CA GLY A 22 27.78 -5.24 -10.62
C GLY A 22 27.28 -4.01 -9.86
N LYS A 23 28.04 -3.58 -8.86
CA LYS A 23 27.67 -2.46 -7.95
C LYS A 23 27.77 -1.07 -8.58
N ASN A 24 28.41 -0.94 -9.74
CA ASN A 24 28.70 0.35 -10.39
C ASN A 24 27.75 0.66 -11.56
N LYS A 25 26.50 0.18 -11.50
CA LYS A 25 25.49 0.48 -12.51
C LYS A 25 25.13 1.97 -12.45
N ARG A 26 25.29 2.67 -13.57
CA ARG A 26 24.87 4.08 -13.70
C ARG A 26 23.60 4.16 -14.54
N LYS A 27 22.68 5.06 -14.17
CA LYS A 27 21.50 5.37 -14.99
C LYS A 27 21.98 5.97 -16.32
N THR A 28 21.42 5.49 -17.42
CA THR A 28 21.68 6.08 -18.74
C THR A 28 20.97 7.44 -18.88
N PRO A 29 21.39 8.31 -19.82
CA PRO A 29 20.67 9.56 -20.10
C PRO A 29 19.20 9.33 -20.48
N GLN A 30 18.91 8.24 -21.19
CA GLN A 30 17.55 7.85 -21.58
C GLN A 30 16.69 7.48 -20.37
N CYS A 31 17.28 6.76 -19.41
CA CYS A 31 16.66 6.48 -18.12
C CYS A 31 16.34 7.78 -17.39
N ALA A 32 17.32 8.67 -17.25
CA ALA A 32 17.15 9.95 -16.55
C ALA A 32 16.04 10.80 -17.19
N ALA A 33 16.03 10.93 -18.52
CA ALA A 33 15.00 11.67 -19.25
C ALA A 33 13.59 11.08 -19.03
N TRP A 34 13.46 9.75 -19.04
CA TRP A 34 12.18 9.11 -18.76
C TRP A 34 11.73 9.34 -17.30
N PHE A 35 12.64 9.23 -16.32
CA PHE A 35 12.32 9.51 -14.92
C PHE A 35 11.85 10.95 -14.73
N GLU A 36 12.48 11.90 -15.42
CA GLU A 36 12.08 13.30 -15.40
C GLU A 36 10.68 13.49 -15.99
N GLU A 37 10.44 13.02 -17.22
CA GLU A 37 9.12 13.14 -17.86
C GLU A 37 8.02 12.49 -17.02
N ALA A 38 8.25 11.25 -16.58
CA ALA A 38 7.28 10.52 -15.78
C ALA A 38 7.04 11.19 -14.42
N GLY A 39 8.08 11.73 -13.78
CA GLY A 39 7.97 12.53 -12.56
C GLY A 39 7.11 13.78 -12.74
N TRP A 40 7.27 14.49 -13.86
CA TRP A 40 6.41 15.62 -14.22
C TRP A 40 4.94 15.21 -14.38
N ARG A 41 4.67 14.09 -15.05
CA ARG A 41 3.31 13.55 -15.20
C ARG A 41 2.68 13.17 -13.85
N MET A 42 3.47 12.61 -12.94
CA MET A 42 3.00 12.29 -11.58
C MET A 42 2.65 13.54 -10.77
N ASN A 43 3.46 14.59 -10.87
CA ASN A 43 3.20 15.88 -10.22
C ASN A 43 1.96 16.56 -10.81
N GLU A 44 1.81 16.54 -12.13
CA GLU A 44 0.62 17.04 -12.81
C GLU A 44 -0.63 16.29 -12.35
N ALA A 45 -0.59 14.96 -12.32
CA ALA A 45 -1.68 14.13 -11.82
C ALA A 45 -2.01 14.46 -10.35
N ARG A 46 -0.99 14.66 -9.51
CA ARG A 46 -1.15 15.01 -8.10
C ARG A 46 -1.84 16.37 -7.94
N ALA A 47 -1.45 17.35 -8.75
CA ALA A 47 -2.06 18.68 -8.75
C ALA A 47 -3.52 18.66 -9.24
N LYS A 48 -3.84 17.83 -10.25
CA LYS A 48 -5.18 17.76 -10.85
C LYS A 48 -6.18 16.95 -10.03
N SER A 49 -5.80 15.75 -9.58
CA SER A 49 -6.72 14.83 -8.89
C SER A 49 -6.62 14.88 -7.37
N GLY A 50 -5.56 15.47 -6.83
CA GLY A 50 -5.31 15.46 -5.39
C GLY A 50 -5.10 14.06 -4.82
N TYR A 51 -4.67 13.10 -5.64
CA TYR A 51 -4.46 11.73 -5.16
C TYR A 51 -3.46 11.70 -4.01
N LYS A 52 -3.74 10.86 -3.02
CA LYS A 52 -2.90 10.71 -1.83
C LYS A 52 -1.93 9.55 -2.04
N PRO A 53 -0.63 9.75 -1.78
CA PRO A 53 0.32 8.65 -1.71
C PRO A 53 -0.10 7.56 -0.72
N LEU A 54 0.36 6.34 -0.97
CA LEU A 54 0.28 5.27 0.03
C LEU A 54 1.32 5.53 1.12
N THR A 55 0.90 5.43 2.37
CA THR A 55 1.76 5.71 3.53
C THR A 55 2.84 4.66 3.70
N ALA A 56 3.95 5.06 4.35
CA ALA A 56 4.94 4.11 4.85
C ALA A 56 4.24 3.03 5.69
N GLU A 57 4.72 1.78 5.63
CA GLU A 57 4.25 0.63 6.42
C GLU A 57 2.94 -0.04 5.94
N THR A 58 2.35 0.43 4.84
CA THR A 58 1.16 -0.21 4.25
C THR A 58 1.55 -1.21 3.16
N TRP A 59 1.09 -2.46 3.26
CA TRP A 59 1.16 -3.38 2.12
C TRP A 59 0.37 -2.81 0.96
N TYR A 60 0.85 -3.03 -0.26
CA TYR A 60 0.13 -2.56 -1.44
C TYR A 60 0.15 -3.57 -2.57
N TRP A 61 -0.86 -3.47 -3.44
CA TRP A 61 -0.98 -4.20 -4.69
C TRP A 61 -0.82 -3.22 -5.85
N THR A 62 -0.17 -3.65 -6.93
CA THR A 62 -0.12 -2.85 -8.17
C THR A 62 -0.81 -3.56 -9.34
N ASP A 63 -1.72 -2.89 -10.03
CA ASP A 63 -2.22 -3.31 -11.35
C ASP A 63 -1.54 -2.45 -12.43
N VAL A 64 -0.80 -3.09 -13.34
CA VAL A 64 -0.08 -2.41 -14.41
C VAL A 64 -0.60 -2.87 -15.78
N ARG A 65 -1.09 -1.91 -16.56
CA ARG A 65 -1.57 -2.13 -17.92
C ARG A 65 -0.66 -1.45 -18.92
N MET A 66 -0.16 -2.23 -19.87
CA MET A 66 0.71 -1.74 -20.95
C MET A 66 0.00 -1.90 -22.31
N PRO A 67 0.42 -1.16 -23.35
CA PRO A 67 -0.16 -1.28 -24.68
C PRO A 67 0.02 -2.70 -25.21
N GLU A 68 -0.99 -3.23 -25.87
CA GLU A 68 -0.93 -4.59 -26.43
C GLU A 68 0.27 -4.81 -27.35
N ASN A 69 0.60 -3.78 -28.13
CA ASN A 69 1.63 -3.82 -29.16
C ASN A 69 3.06 -3.55 -28.67
N HIS A 70 3.30 -3.35 -27.37
CA HIS A 70 4.68 -3.13 -26.91
C HIS A 70 5.49 -4.44 -26.98
N LEU A 71 6.67 -4.37 -27.62
CA LEU A 71 7.53 -5.53 -27.91
C LEU A 71 8.65 -5.73 -26.86
N GLY A 72 8.41 -5.31 -25.61
CA GLY A 72 9.40 -5.35 -24.54
C GLY A 72 9.17 -6.48 -23.54
N ASP A 73 10.23 -6.82 -22.81
CA ASP A 73 10.11 -7.57 -21.58
C ASP A 73 9.39 -6.72 -20.52
N SER A 74 8.38 -7.31 -19.90
CA SER A 74 7.41 -6.65 -19.03
C SER A 74 7.98 -6.42 -17.65
N ASP A 75 8.72 -7.39 -17.11
CA ASP A 75 9.32 -7.33 -15.77
C ASP A 75 10.30 -6.19 -15.66
N ASN A 76 11.05 -5.98 -16.75
CA ASN A 76 11.94 -4.85 -16.92
C ASN A 76 11.21 -3.49 -16.84
N ARG A 77 9.99 -3.39 -17.36
CA ARG A 77 9.17 -2.17 -17.23
C ARG A 77 8.59 -2.03 -15.83
N LEU A 78 8.09 -3.12 -15.25
CA LEU A 78 7.52 -3.13 -13.91
C LEU A 78 8.54 -2.61 -12.90
N LYS A 79 9.78 -3.10 -12.98
CA LYS A 79 10.85 -2.61 -12.10
C LYS A 79 11.06 -1.10 -12.21
N ALA A 80 11.14 -0.56 -13.43
CA ALA A 80 11.31 0.87 -13.64
C ALA A 80 10.13 1.69 -13.09
N LEU A 81 8.91 1.18 -13.23
CA LEU A 81 7.71 1.83 -12.68
C LEU A 81 7.71 1.83 -11.15
N HIS A 82 8.05 0.71 -10.51
CA HIS A 82 8.13 0.64 -9.05
C HIS A 82 9.25 1.53 -8.50
N ASP A 83 10.44 1.52 -9.13
CA ASP A 83 11.54 2.41 -8.77
C ASP A 83 11.10 3.90 -8.86
N LEU A 84 10.34 4.28 -9.89
CA LEU A 84 9.78 5.64 -10.05
C LEU A 84 8.73 5.97 -8.98
N LEU A 85 7.75 5.09 -8.75
CA LEU A 85 6.68 5.33 -7.78
C LEU A 85 7.24 5.53 -6.37
N HIS A 86 8.25 4.74 -6.00
CA HIS A 86 8.97 4.90 -4.75
C HIS A 86 9.77 6.21 -4.71
N GLN A 87 10.56 6.50 -5.75
CA GLN A 87 11.37 7.72 -5.82
C GLN A 87 10.51 9.00 -5.74
N MET A 88 9.30 8.98 -6.30
CA MET A 88 8.35 10.09 -6.26
C MET A 88 7.48 10.12 -4.98
N GLY A 89 7.72 9.18 -4.06
CA GLY A 89 7.00 9.05 -2.80
C GLY A 89 5.50 8.78 -2.98
N ALA A 90 5.10 8.13 -4.07
CA ALA A 90 3.72 7.73 -4.32
C ALA A 90 3.37 6.40 -3.66
N THR A 91 4.32 5.46 -3.60
CA THR A 91 4.21 4.19 -2.88
C THR A 91 5.34 4.08 -1.84
N PRO A 92 5.15 3.24 -0.79
CA PRO A 92 6.26 2.88 0.08
C PRO A 92 7.30 2.05 -0.68
N ASP A 93 8.37 1.67 0.03
CA ASP A 93 9.44 0.77 -0.46
C ASP A 93 8.87 -0.55 -1.04
N ASP A 94 9.52 -1.10 -2.07
CA ASP A 94 9.05 -2.30 -2.78
C ASP A 94 9.02 -3.55 -1.89
N ARG A 95 9.71 -3.56 -0.75
CA ARG A 95 9.56 -4.60 0.29
C ARG A 95 8.13 -4.74 0.83
N TRP A 96 7.28 -3.72 0.66
CA TRP A 96 5.88 -3.71 1.07
C TRP A 96 4.91 -4.07 -0.06
N LEU A 97 5.43 -4.31 -1.27
CA LEU A 97 4.64 -4.80 -2.39
C LEU A 97 4.25 -6.25 -2.12
N MET A 98 2.96 -6.51 -1.92
CA MET A 98 2.46 -7.86 -1.68
C MET A 98 2.39 -8.67 -2.98
N GLY A 99 2.19 -7.97 -4.09
CA GLY A 99 2.09 -8.56 -5.42
C GLY A 99 1.47 -7.57 -6.40
N GLY A 100 1.22 -8.04 -7.60
CA GLY A 100 0.62 -7.22 -8.64
C GLY A 100 0.05 -8.04 -9.77
N THR A 101 -0.83 -7.41 -10.52
CA THR A 101 -1.22 -7.87 -11.85
C THR A 101 -0.48 -7.06 -12.88
N TYR A 102 -0.13 -7.74 -13.97
CA TYR A 102 0.38 -7.11 -15.15
C TYR A 102 -0.36 -7.68 -16.35
N MET A 103 -0.77 -6.80 -17.26
CA MET A 103 -1.40 -7.22 -18.50
C MET A 103 -1.12 -6.28 -19.66
N ARG A 104 -1.14 -6.88 -20.86
CA ARG A 104 -1.23 -6.17 -22.12
C ARG A 104 -2.69 -5.83 -22.38
N CYS A 105 -2.97 -4.56 -22.71
CA CYS A 105 -4.31 -4.03 -22.84
C CYS A 105 -4.41 -3.20 -24.13
N PRO A 106 -5.38 -3.51 -25.02
CA PRO A 106 -5.55 -2.79 -26.29
C PRO A 106 -6.00 -1.33 -26.09
N ASP A 107 -6.65 -1.04 -24.95
CA ASP A 107 -7.16 0.30 -24.62
C ASP A 107 -6.07 1.26 -24.12
N VAL A 108 -4.85 0.77 -23.87
CA VAL A 108 -3.72 1.60 -23.44
C VAL A 108 -2.99 2.15 -24.65
N LEU A 109 -2.91 3.49 -24.74
CA LEU A 109 -2.26 4.18 -25.85
C LEU A 109 -0.79 3.78 -25.97
N SER A 110 -0.34 3.52 -27.19
CA SER A 110 1.07 3.24 -27.51
C SER A 110 2.01 4.29 -26.91
N GLY A 111 3.08 3.81 -26.25
CA GLY A 111 4.04 4.69 -25.58
C GLY A 111 3.63 5.15 -24.17
N THR A 112 2.48 4.70 -23.66
CA THR A 112 2.05 4.95 -22.26
C THR A 112 1.82 3.65 -21.51
N CYS A 113 1.64 3.73 -20.20
CA CYS A 113 1.14 2.66 -19.35
C CYS A 113 0.23 3.24 -18.26
N ILE A 114 -0.72 2.42 -17.80
CA ILE A 114 -1.57 2.75 -16.67
C ILE A 114 -1.10 1.96 -15.46
N VAL A 115 -0.88 2.63 -14.35
CA VAL A 115 -0.50 2.01 -13.08
C VAL A 115 -1.50 2.38 -12.01
N THR A 116 -2.09 1.38 -11.38
CA THR A 116 -2.94 1.54 -10.21
C THR A 116 -2.24 0.93 -9.01
N ALA A 117 -2.11 1.69 -7.93
CA ALA A 117 -1.63 1.19 -6.65
C ALA A 117 -2.77 1.23 -5.63
N THR A 118 -2.95 0.14 -4.89
CA THR A 118 -4.03 -0.01 -3.91
C THR A 118 -3.45 -0.48 -2.59
N SER A 119 -3.77 0.22 -1.50
CA SER A 119 -3.44 -0.21 -0.14
C SER A 119 -4.16 -1.51 0.20
N ILE A 120 -3.46 -2.46 0.79
CA ILE A 120 -4.03 -3.70 1.31
C ILE A 120 -4.11 -3.60 2.84
N PRO A 121 -5.29 -3.80 3.45
CA PRO A 121 -5.43 -3.88 4.90
C PRO A 121 -4.57 -5.01 5.48
N GLY A 122 -3.98 -4.78 6.65
CA GLY A 122 -3.05 -5.74 7.26
C GLY A 122 -1.57 -5.43 7.01
N GLY A 123 -1.25 -4.20 6.56
CA GLY A 123 0.08 -3.55 6.65
C GLY A 123 0.75 -3.82 7.99
N ILE A 124 2.08 -3.63 8.13
CA ILE A 124 2.60 -3.40 9.48
C ILE A 124 1.79 -2.23 10.01
N GLN A 125 0.87 -2.53 10.92
CA GLN A 125 0.20 -1.53 11.70
C GLN A 125 1.33 -0.78 12.35
N SER A 126 1.40 0.54 12.14
CA SER A 126 2.38 1.35 12.86
C SER A 126 2.33 0.91 14.32
N ARG A 127 3.46 0.86 15.02
CA ARG A 127 3.47 0.41 16.42
C ARG A 127 2.43 1.16 17.27
N ALA A 128 2.10 2.39 16.89
CA ALA A 128 1.01 3.17 17.45
C ALA A 128 -0.39 2.57 17.19
N GLU A 129 -0.66 2.06 15.99
CA GLU A 129 -1.92 1.39 15.64
C GLU A 129 -2.03 0.01 16.32
N GLU A 130 -0.93 -0.74 16.42
CA GLU A 130 -0.88 -1.97 17.23
C GLU A 130 -1.17 -1.68 18.71
N ILE A 131 -0.51 -0.66 19.28
CA ILE A 131 -0.74 -0.21 20.66
C ILE A 131 -2.20 0.23 20.81
N ARG A 132 -2.73 1.01 19.87
CA ARG A 132 -4.12 1.47 19.89
C ARG A 132 -5.09 0.29 19.90
N LEU A 133 -4.91 -0.70 19.03
CA LEU A 133 -5.77 -1.89 18.96
C LEU A 133 -5.63 -2.77 20.21
N LEU A 134 -4.44 -2.84 20.80
CA LEU A 134 -4.22 -3.47 22.10
C LEU A 134 -4.99 -2.75 23.21
N VAL A 135 -4.94 -1.41 23.24
CA VAL A 135 -5.69 -0.58 24.20
C VAL A 135 -7.20 -0.73 23.99
N GLU A 136 -7.68 -0.72 22.75
CA GLU A 136 -9.10 -0.93 22.43
C GLU A 136 -9.56 -2.32 22.88
N ARG A 137 -8.76 -3.37 22.66
CA ARG A 137 -9.05 -4.73 23.16
C ARG A 137 -9.04 -4.80 24.69
N PHE A 138 -8.09 -4.14 25.34
CA PHE A 138 -8.00 -4.09 26.80
C PHE A 138 -9.23 -3.40 27.40
N ASN A 139 -9.60 -2.23 26.87
CA ASN A 139 -10.77 -1.48 27.32
C ASN A 139 -12.08 -2.26 27.11
N ALA A 140 -12.21 -2.96 25.98
CA ALA A 140 -13.36 -3.82 25.72
C ALA A 140 -13.44 -5.00 26.70
N SER A 141 -12.29 -5.56 27.11
CA SER A 141 -12.22 -6.61 28.13
C SER A 141 -12.62 -6.10 29.52
N CYS A 142 -12.13 -4.93 29.93
CA CYS A 142 -12.49 -4.34 31.23
C CYS A 142 -13.97 -3.96 31.30
N ALA A 143 -14.53 -3.41 30.21
CA ALA A 143 -15.96 -3.06 30.15
C ALA A 143 -16.88 -4.30 30.20
N ALA A 144 -16.39 -5.48 29.83
CA ALA A 144 -17.15 -6.73 29.91
C ALA A 144 -17.20 -7.32 31.33
N GLU A 145 -16.23 -6.99 32.20
CA GLU A 145 -16.22 -7.44 33.60
C GLU A 145 -17.20 -6.67 34.49
N ASP A 146 -17.50 -5.40 34.17
CA ASP A 146 -18.46 -4.57 34.91
C ASP A 146 -19.94 -4.97 34.68
N LEU A 147 -20.23 -5.91 33.77
CA LEU A 147 -21.59 -6.36 33.45
C LEU A 147 -21.95 -7.74 34.02
N ASN A 148 -21.21 -8.24 35.02
CA ASN A 148 -21.57 -9.49 35.70
C ASN A 148 -22.15 -9.22 37.11
N PRO A 149 -23.45 -8.87 37.23
CA PRO A 149 -24.11 -8.75 38.53
C PRO A 149 -24.47 -10.14 39.05
N ILE A 150 -23.49 -10.89 39.56
CA ILE A 150 -23.75 -12.11 40.32
C ILE A 150 -22.90 -12.13 41.59
N ASN A 151 -23.38 -11.45 42.65
CA ASN A 151 -23.55 -12.04 43.98
C ASN A 151 -23.92 -10.97 45.02
N GLU A 152 -25.21 -10.61 45.11
CA GLU A 152 -25.73 -9.86 46.26
C GLU A 152 -26.97 -10.50 46.91
N THR A 153 -27.22 -11.79 46.67
CA THR A 153 -28.39 -12.52 47.21
C THR A 153 -28.07 -13.61 48.23
N ALA A 154 -26.85 -13.67 48.77
CA ALA A 154 -26.46 -14.69 49.76
C ALA A 154 -26.20 -14.13 51.19
N ARG A 155 -26.78 -12.99 51.54
CA ARG A 155 -26.74 -12.46 52.92
C ARG A 155 -28.13 -11.98 53.36
N ASN A 156 -29.01 -12.91 53.68
CA ASN A 156 -30.09 -12.70 54.65
C ASN A 156 -30.39 -14.07 55.28
N GLY A 157 -29.60 -14.40 56.32
CA GLY A 157 -29.99 -15.39 57.32
C GLY A 157 -31.31 -14.93 57.97
N ALA A 158 -32.30 -15.80 58.10
CA ALA A 158 -32.41 -16.78 59.18
C ALA A 158 -32.51 -16.08 60.53
N ASP A 159 -33.73 -15.70 60.90
CA ASP A 159 -34.17 -15.58 62.30
C ASP A 159 -35.69 -15.68 62.35
N THR A 160 -36.19 -16.86 62.76
CA THR A 160 -37.57 -17.03 63.23
C THR A 160 -37.50 -17.75 64.57
N PRO A 161 -37.88 -17.11 65.69
CA PRO A 161 -37.88 -17.78 66.97
C PRO A 161 -39.16 -18.60 67.17
N GLU A 162 -38.91 -19.81 67.63
CA GLU A 162 -39.81 -20.80 68.22
C GLU A 162 -40.63 -20.18 69.37
N GLN A 163 -41.97 -20.36 69.34
CA GLN A 163 -42.83 -20.14 70.49
C GLN A 163 -43.68 -21.40 70.75
N ALA A 164 -43.53 -21.88 71.99
CA ALA A 164 -44.33 -22.90 72.65
C ALA A 164 -45.60 -22.31 73.27
#